data_AF-A0A958VD68-F1
#
_entry.id   AF-A0A958VD68-F1
#
_cell.length_a   1.000
_cell.length_b   1.000
_cell.length_c   1.000
_cell.angle_alpha   90.00
_cell.angle_beta   90.00
_cell.angle_gamma   90.00
#
_symmetry.space_group_name_H-M   'P 1'
#
loop_
_entity.id
_entity.type
_entity.pdbx_description
1 polymer ?
#
loop_
_entity_poly.entity_id
_entity_poly.type
_entity_poly.pdbx_seq_one_letter_code
_entity_poly.pdbx_strand_id
1 'polypeptide(L)'
;RAQKSNTLQKWLFRQYTFLNGKGENKSLLDIFDDFSGILPPAGAGECVAPKLFQYAYVHQLKPITFAEFWWGKSPASEIRKHMHFYPSCRGKCEPILGHMLEGIAVDPNPMLENPADGKTIRILFEDEYLAVIHKPHEFLSVPGKTINDSVYERVKGLFPGATGPLCVHRLDMSTSGLMLIAKDLKTHEKLQRQFLNKTIKKRYVAILDGELSSRKGEINLPLRVDLNNRPQQMVCYEHGKEAKTFYEVLSIENNQTKIYFYPITGRTHQLRVHAAHPEGLNAPIKGDDLYGERADRLYLQAQRIEFFHPVRKETIVVEDEKEF
;
A
#
# COMPACT_ATOMS: atom_id res chain seq x y z
N ARG A 1 -10.47 -37.80 -8.35
CA ARG A 1 -9.11 -37.25 -8.65
C ARG A 1 -8.76 -36.07 -7.74
N ALA A 2 -9.58 -35.01 -7.68
CA ALA A 2 -9.34 -33.84 -6.84
C ALA A 2 -9.11 -34.17 -5.34
N GLN A 3 -9.94 -35.04 -4.74
CA GLN A 3 -9.79 -35.43 -3.33
C GLN A 3 -8.43 -36.10 -3.04
N LYS A 4 -7.98 -37.04 -3.89
CA LYS A 4 -6.66 -37.67 -3.75
C LYS A 4 -5.52 -36.64 -3.85
N SER A 5 -5.64 -35.68 -4.75
CA SER A 5 -4.68 -34.56 -4.90
C SER A 5 -4.62 -33.72 -3.63
N ASN A 6 -5.77 -33.32 -3.09
CA ASN A 6 -5.85 -32.51 -1.88
C ASN A 6 -5.31 -33.26 -0.66
N THR A 7 -5.62 -34.56 -0.53
CA THR A 7 -5.09 -35.40 0.55
C THR A 7 -3.57 -35.49 0.48
N LEU A 8 -3.01 -35.73 -0.71
CA LEU A 8 -1.55 -35.78 -0.90
C LEU A 8 -0.89 -34.44 -0.56
N GLN A 9 -1.47 -33.33 -1.00
CA GLN A 9 -0.94 -32.00 -0.72
C GLN A 9 -0.93 -31.70 0.78
N LYS A 10 -2.02 -32.00 1.50
CA LYS A 10 -2.08 -31.86 2.97
C LYS A 10 -1.04 -32.75 3.66
N TRP A 11 -0.85 -33.98 3.17
CA TRP A 11 0.17 -34.87 3.70
C TRP A 11 1.57 -34.28 3.50
N LEU A 12 1.90 -33.77 2.31
CA LEU A 12 3.18 -33.09 2.03
C LEU A 12 3.41 -31.89 2.95
N PHE A 13 2.40 -31.04 3.15
CA PHE A 13 2.51 -29.89 4.05
C PHE A 13 2.75 -30.29 5.51
N ARG A 14 2.26 -31.46 5.95
CA ARG A 14 2.57 -31.99 7.29
C ARG A 14 4.02 -32.48 7.42
N GLN A 15 4.64 -32.93 6.33
CA GLN A 15 6.02 -33.40 6.35
C GLN A 15 7.03 -32.25 6.38
N TYR A 16 6.67 -31.09 5.82
CA TYR A 16 7.49 -29.89 5.92
C TYR A 16 7.41 -29.33 7.33
N THR A 17 8.53 -29.36 8.05
CA THR A 17 8.63 -28.92 9.44
C THR A 17 9.72 -27.88 9.60
N PHE A 18 9.48 -26.93 10.51
CA PHE A 18 10.38 -25.81 10.77
C PHE A 18 10.68 -25.69 12.26
N LEU A 19 11.97 -25.60 12.58
CA LEU A 19 12.47 -25.29 13.92
C LEU A 19 12.35 -23.79 14.19
N ASN A 20 12.14 -23.43 15.46
CA ASN A 20 12.33 -22.06 15.95
C ASN A 20 13.59 -21.92 16.81
N GLY A 21 13.88 -20.70 17.26
CA GLY A 21 15.02 -20.40 18.13
C GLY A 21 14.97 -21.07 19.51
N LYS A 22 13.83 -21.64 19.91
CA LYS A 22 13.67 -22.45 21.14
C LYS A 22 13.88 -23.96 20.91
N GLY A 23 14.06 -24.39 19.65
CA GLY A 23 14.17 -25.80 19.27
C GLY A 23 12.82 -26.51 19.09
N GLU A 24 11.71 -25.78 19.05
CA GLU A 24 10.37 -26.34 18.83
C GLU A 24 10.08 -26.50 17.34
N ASN A 25 9.47 -27.63 16.97
CA ASN A 25 9.08 -27.90 15.59
C ASN A 25 7.59 -27.63 15.37
N LYS A 26 7.24 -27.02 14.24
CA LYS A 26 5.87 -26.99 13.72
C LYS A 26 5.84 -27.40 12.25
N SER A 27 4.77 -28.06 11.82
CA SER A 27 4.57 -28.35 10.41
C SER A 27 4.10 -27.11 9.66
N LEU A 28 4.33 -27.06 8.34
CA LEU A 28 3.85 -25.98 7.48
C LEU A 28 2.33 -25.83 7.56
N LEU A 29 1.60 -26.93 7.72
CA LEU A 29 0.15 -26.89 7.85
C LEU A 29 -0.26 -26.21 9.16
N ASP A 30 0.33 -26.60 10.28
CA ASP A 30 0.00 -26.06 11.60
C ASP A 30 0.33 -24.56 11.68
N ILE A 31 1.47 -24.14 11.11
CA ILE A 31 1.88 -22.74 11.05
C ILE A 31 0.81 -21.89 10.33
N PHE A 32 0.30 -22.37 9.19
CA PHE A 32 -0.67 -21.61 8.41
C PHE A 32 -2.09 -21.66 9.00
N ASP A 33 -2.45 -22.75 9.67
CA ASP A 33 -3.69 -22.87 10.43
C ASP A 33 -3.70 -21.86 11.59
N ASP A 34 -2.61 -21.76 12.37
CA ASP A 34 -2.44 -20.78 13.45
C ASP A 34 -2.48 -19.32 12.94
N PHE A 35 -1.85 -19.06 11.79
CA PHE A 35 -1.69 -17.69 11.27
C PHE A 35 -2.95 -17.14 10.58
N SER A 36 -3.61 -17.96 9.76
CA SER A 36 -4.72 -17.48 8.91
C SER A 36 -5.85 -18.47 8.67
N GLY A 37 -5.67 -19.75 9.01
CA GLY A 37 -6.62 -20.81 8.66
C GLY A 37 -6.71 -21.11 7.15
N ILE A 38 -5.80 -20.57 6.34
CA ILE A 38 -5.76 -20.78 4.88
C ILE A 38 -4.68 -21.81 4.57
N LEU A 39 -4.94 -22.71 3.62
CA LEU A 39 -3.95 -23.66 3.15
C LEU A 39 -2.67 -22.96 2.63
N PRO A 40 -1.48 -23.50 2.93
CA PRO A 40 -0.22 -22.96 2.44
C PRO A 40 -0.22 -22.84 0.90
N PRO A 41 0.18 -21.68 0.34
CA PRO A 41 0.33 -21.53 -1.10
C PRO A 41 1.48 -22.40 -1.63
N ALA A 42 1.42 -22.73 -2.92
CA ALA A 42 2.46 -23.53 -3.56
C ALA A 42 3.85 -22.87 -3.43
N GLY A 43 4.84 -23.68 -3.04
CA GLY A 43 6.22 -23.25 -2.79
C GLY A 43 6.44 -22.50 -1.46
N ALA A 44 5.47 -22.48 -0.54
CA ALA A 44 5.75 -22.05 0.82
C ALA A 44 6.80 -22.97 1.48
N GLY A 45 7.79 -22.38 2.14
CA GLY A 45 8.93 -23.10 2.70
C GLY A 45 10.12 -23.28 1.76
N GLU A 46 9.97 -22.99 0.47
CA GLU A 46 11.06 -23.13 -0.51
C GLU A 46 11.99 -21.93 -0.59
N CYS A 47 11.61 -20.80 0.02
CA CYS A 47 12.41 -19.57 0.03
C CYS A 47 13.73 -19.75 0.79
N VAL A 48 14.72 -18.93 0.44
CA VAL A 48 16.06 -18.99 1.01
C VAL A 48 16.05 -18.73 2.52
N ALA A 49 15.29 -17.74 2.97
CA ALA A 49 15.18 -17.39 4.40
C ALA A 49 14.79 -18.60 5.28
N PRO A 50 13.63 -19.27 5.10
CA PRO A 50 13.30 -20.47 5.88
C PRO A 50 14.37 -21.57 5.83
N LYS A 51 15.00 -21.80 4.68
CA LYS A 51 16.04 -22.83 4.53
C LYS A 51 17.30 -22.51 5.34
N LEU A 52 17.73 -21.26 5.34
CA LEU A 52 18.90 -20.82 6.11
C LEU A 52 18.64 -20.87 7.62
N PHE A 53 17.46 -20.44 8.08
CA PHE A 53 17.09 -20.59 9.49
C PHE A 53 17.02 -22.07 9.89
N GLN A 54 16.41 -22.92 9.06
CA GLN A 54 16.32 -24.35 9.35
C GLN A 54 17.71 -24.97 9.45
N TYR A 55 18.61 -24.66 8.52
CA TYR A 55 20.01 -25.09 8.57
C TYR A 55 20.69 -24.63 9.85
N ALA A 56 20.55 -23.34 10.20
CA ALA A 56 21.14 -22.80 11.42
C ALA A 56 20.69 -23.58 12.66
N TYR A 57 19.38 -23.81 12.81
CA TYR A 57 18.86 -24.52 13.98
C TYR A 57 19.26 -26.00 14.04
N VAL A 58 19.24 -26.72 12.91
CA VAL A 58 19.70 -28.13 12.85
C VAL A 58 21.19 -28.24 13.23
N HIS A 59 22.00 -27.23 12.87
CA HIS A 59 23.42 -27.19 13.16
C HIS A 59 23.78 -26.43 14.44
N GLN A 60 22.80 -26.08 15.28
CA GLN A 60 23.00 -25.34 16.54
C GLN A 60 23.73 -24.00 16.36
N LEU A 61 23.60 -23.40 15.17
CA LEU A 61 24.09 -22.07 14.89
C LEU A 61 23.07 -21.04 15.37
N LYS A 62 23.57 -19.91 15.88
CA LYS A 62 22.74 -18.78 16.33
C LYS A 62 22.64 -17.74 15.21
N PRO A 63 21.46 -17.51 14.60
CA PRO A 63 21.27 -16.38 13.71
C PRO A 63 21.54 -15.06 14.44
N ILE A 64 22.37 -14.20 13.85
CA ILE A 64 22.72 -12.89 14.41
C ILE A 64 22.00 -11.77 13.65
N THR A 65 22.06 -11.82 12.32
CA THR A 65 21.41 -10.86 11.43
C THR A 65 21.04 -11.57 10.13
N PHE A 66 20.00 -11.07 9.47
CA PHE A 66 19.53 -11.59 8.21
C PHE A 66 18.98 -10.46 7.35
N ALA A 67 19.33 -10.46 6.06
CA ALA A 67 18.84 -9.50 5.10
C ALA A 67 18.70 -10.16 3.73
N GLU A 68 17.66 -9.80 2.98
CA GLU A 68 17.43 -10.25 1.62
C GLU A 68 17.50 -9.04 0.68
N PHE A 69 18.15 -9.20 -0.47
CA PHE A 69 18.25 -8.17 -1.49
C PHE A 69 18.07 -8.76 -2.89
N TRP A 70 17.73 -7.91 -3.86
CA TRP A 70 17.54 -8.33 -5.24
C TRP A 70 18.82 -8.20 -6.06
N TRP A 71 19.16 -9.25 -6.83
CA TRP A 71 20.33 -9.24 -7.72
C TRP A 71 19.92 -9.38 -9.19
N GLY A 72 19.97 -8.28 -9.92
CA GLY A 72 19.87 -8.24 -11.38
C GLY A 72 18.71 -7.39 -11.87
N LYS A 73 18.28 -7.62 -13.11
CA LYS A 73 17.15 -6.91 -13.73
C LYS A 73 15.83 -7.27 -13.05
N SER A 74 14.92 -6.30 -12.93
CA SER A 74 13.57 -6.55 -12.44
C SER A 74 12.81 -7.54 -13.35
N PRO A 75 12.07 -8.52 -12.80
CA PRO A 75 11.09 -9.28 -13.57
C PRO A 75 10.01 -8.34 -14.11
N ALA A 76 9.37 -8.70 -15.23
CA ALA A 76 8.28 -7.89 -15.77
C ALA A 76 7.05 -7.82 -14.83
N SER A 77 6.91 -8.80 -13.93
CA SER A 77 5.79 -8.92 -13.00
C SER A 77 5.99 -8.20 -11.67
N GLU A 78 7.19 -7.69 -11.37
CA GLU A 78 7.51 -7.11 -10.06
C GLU A 78 8.35 -5.84 -10.23
N ILE A 79 8.36 -4.99 -9.21
CA ILE A 79 9.23 -3.82 -9.15
C ILE A 79 10.39 -4.17 -8.21
N ARG A 80 11.53 -4.54 -8.79
CA ARG A 80 12.77 -4.90 -8.08
C ARG A 80 13.94 -4.07 -8.58
N LYS A 81 14.75 -3.58 -7.65
CA LYS A 81 15.93 -2.78 -7.89
C LYS A 81 17.18 -3.58 -7.50
N HIS A 82 18.18 -3.59 -8.37
CA HIS A 82 19.44 -4.26 -8.11
C HIS A 82 20.09 -3.71 -6.82
N MET A 83 20.58 -4.61 -5.96
CA MET A 83 21.18 -4.35 -4.64
C MET A 83 20.22 -3.75 -3.60
N HIS A 84 18.93 -3.61 -3.90
CA HIS A 84 17.96 -3.10 -2.94
C HIS A 84 17.48 -4.22 -2.00
N PHE A 85 17.35 -3.88 -0.71
CA PHE A 85 16.88 -4.79 0.33
C PHE A 85 15.36 -4.89 0.33
N TYR A 86 14.83 -6.10 0.50
CA TYR A 86 13.39 -6.34 0.54
C TYR A 86 13.01 -7.21 1.74
N PRO A 87 11.86 -6.95 2.37
CA PRO A 87 11.35 -7.87 3.37
C PRO A 87 10.93 -9.19 2.71
N SER A 88 10.90 -10.26 3.50
CA SER A 88 10.37 -11.55 3.06
C SER A 88 8.91 -11.44 2.65
N CYS A 89 8.47 -12.30 1.72
CA CYS A 89 7.10 -12.23 1.21
C CYS A 89 6.06 -12.54 2.29
N ARG A 90 5.00 -11.73 2.34
CA ARG A 90 3.94 -11.82 3.36
C ARG A 90 3.04 -13.03 3.20
N GLY A 91 2.77 -13.45 1.96
CA GLY A 91 1.88 -14.58 1.71
C GLY A 91 2.47 -15.96 2.00
N LYS A 92 3.81 -16.10 1.97
CA LYS A 92 4.48 -17.41 2.13
C LYS A 92 5.45 -17.45 3.30
N CYS A 93 6.35 -16.47 3.39
CA CYS A 93 7.43 -16.50 4.38
C CYS A 93 7.01 -15.92 5.72
N GLU A 94 6.18 -14.87 5.77
CA GLU A 94 5.76 -14.25 7.04
C GLU A 94 5.18 -15.26 8.06
N PRO A 95 4.27 -16.19 7.69
CA PRO A 95 3.79 -17.19 8.64
C PRO A 95 4.91 -18.10 9.16
N ILE A 96 5.77 -18.56 8.26
CA ILE A 96 6.88 -19.47 8.59
C ILE A 96 7.91 -18.77 9.48
N LEU A 97 8.37 -17.60 9.07
CA LEU A 97 9.34 -16.80 9.83
C LEU A 97 8.76 -16.32 11.16
N GLY A 98 7.45 -16.08 11.24
CA GLY A 98 6.76 -15.80 12.50
C GLY A 98 7.01 -16.88 13.55
N HIS A 99 6.90 -18.16 13.17
CA HIS A 99 7.29 -19.29 14.02
C HIS A 99 8.79 -19.37 14.20
N MET A 100 9.57 -19.35 13.11
CA MET A 100 11.02 -19.60 13.16
C MET A 100 11.80 -18.58 14.00
N LEU A 101 11.32 -17.33 14.08
CA LEU A 101 11.97 -16.27 14.85
C LEU A 101 11.61 -16.30 16.34
N GLU A 102 10.68 -17.16 16.78
CA GLU A 102 10.38 -17.29 18.19
C GLU A 102 11.60 -17.73 19.00
N GLY A 103 11.86 -17.05 20.12
CA GLY A 103 13.03 -17.30 20.96
C GLY A 103 14.30 -16.56 20.51
N ILE A 104 14.22 -15.76 19.45
CA ILE A 104 15.29 -14.85 19.04
C ILE A 104 14.93 -13.41 19.43
N ALA A 105 15.93 -12.63 19.83
CA ALA A 105 15.79 -11.20 20.01
C ALA A 105 15.60 -10.53 18.64
N VAL A 106 14.40 -10.02 18.38
CA VAL A 106 14.04 -9.29 17.17
C VAL A 106 13.47 -7.93 17.55
N ASP A 107 13.65 -6.95 16.66
CA ASP A 107 13.07 -5.62 16.85
C ASP A 107 11.53 -5.70 16.90
N PRO A 108 10.87 -4.77 17.65
CA PRO A 108 9.42 -4.74 17.71
C PRO A 108 8.82 -4.53 16.32
N ASN A 109 7.64 -5.09 16.09
CA ASN A 109 6.97 -4.96 14.81
C ASN A 109 6.47 -3.51 14.62
N PRO A 110 7.05 -2.72 13.70
CA PRO A 110 6.66 -1.33 13.50
C PRO A 110 5.22 -1.18 12.97
N MET A 111 4.61 -2.26 12.46
CA MET A 111 3.22 -2.26 11.97
C MET A 111 2.18 -2.23 13.11
N LEU A 112 2.61 -2.41 14.37
CA LEU A 112 1.73 -2.36 15.54
C LEU A 112 1.69 -0.96 16.19
N GLU A 113 2.65 -0.11 15.87
CA GLU A 113 2.69 1.27 16.36
C GLU A 113 1.73 2.14 15.56
N ASN A 114 0.99 3.02 16.22
CA ASN A 114 0.11 3.96 15.54
C ASN A 114 0.89 5.19 15.09
N PRO A 115 1.24 5.33 13.79
CA PRO A 115 2.07 6.43 13.33
C PRO A 115 1.31 7.76 13.26
N ALA A 116 0.01 7.76 13.54
CA ALA A 116 -0.83 8.95 13.53
C ALA A 116 -1.02 9.59 14.89
N ASP A 117 -0.45 9.01 15.95
CA ASP A 117 -0.54 9.58 17.29
C ASP A 117 -0.02 11.03 17.30
N GLY A 118 -0.73 11.91 18.01
CA GLY A 118 -0.45 13.35 18.05
C GLY A 118 -0.72 14.15 16.78
N LYS A 119 -1.08 13.54 15.64
CA LYS A 119 -1.40 14.28 14.41
C LYS A 119 -2.77 14.95 14.49
N THR A 120 -3.04 15.96 13.66
CA THR A 120 -4.35 16.63 13.57
C THR A 120 -4.88 16.66 12.15
N ILE A 121 -6.20 16.62 11.99
CA ILE A 121 -6.87 16.79 10.69
C ILE A 121 -7.22 18.26 10.52
N ARG A 122 -6.75 18.89 9.44
CA ARG A 122 -7.16 20.24 9.06
C ARG A 122 -8.40 20.19 8.17
N ILE A 123 -9.33 21.10 8.37
CA ILE A 123 -10.50 21.30 7.50
C ILE A 123 -10.21 22.51 6.61
N LEU A 124 -10.34 22.35 5.29
CA LEU A 124 -10.09 23.41 4.30
C LEU A 124 -11.37 23.96 3.69
N PHE A 125 -12.41 23.14 3.65
CA PHE A 125 -13.75 23.54 3.23
C PHE A 125 -14.75 22.79 4.10
N GLU A 126 -15.82 23.47 4.50
CA GLU A 126 -16.89 22.87 5.28
C GLU A 126 -18.20 23.61 5.03
N ASP A 127 -19.28 22.85 4.88
CA ASP A 127 -20.64 23.35 5.00
C ASP A 127 -21.55 22.32 5.70
N GLU A 128 -22.86 22.51 5.64
CA GLU A 128 -23.85 21.63 6.25
C GLU A 128 -23.76 20.17 5.74
N TYR A 129 -23.36 19.96 4.49
CA TYR A 129 -23.46 18.68 3.80
C TYR A 129 -22.14 17.93 3.70
N LEU A 130 -21.01 18.63 3.60
CA LEU A 130 -19.71 18.03 3.36
C LEU A 130 -18.55 18.82 3.94
N ALA A 131 -17.38 18.19 3.94
CA ALA A 131 -16.11 18.83 4.25
C ALA A 131 -15.00 18.33 3.31
N VAL A 132 -14.01 19.18 3.04
CA VAL A 132 -12.72 18.80 2.46
C VAL A 132 -11.67 18.94 3.54
N ILE A 133 -11.03 17.83 3.88
CA ILE A 133 -10.00 17.77 4.91
C ILE A 133 -8.61 17.57 4.30
N HIS A 134 -7.57 17.97 5.00
CA HIS A 134 -6.21 17.52 4.73
C HIS A 134 -5.87 16.35 5.66
N LYS A 135 -5.68 15.17 5.06
CA LYS A 135 -5.17 14.00 5.75
C LYS A 135 -3.64 14.10 5.86
N PRO A 136 -3.03 14.07 7.05
CA PRO A 136 -1.58 13.97 7.17
C PRO A 136 -1.03 12.67 6.56
N HIS A 137 0.25 12.64 6.20
CA HIS A 137 0.93 11.40 5.80
C HIS A 137 1.00 10.42 6.99
N GLU A 138 1.25 9.14 6.72
CA GLU A 138 1.31 8.07 7.73
C GLU A 138 0.06 8.08 8.63
N PHE A 139 -1.12 8.11 8.00
CA PHE A 139 -2.41 8.05 8.68
C PHE A 139 -3.45 7.31 7.85
N LEU A 140 -4.14 6.34 8.44
CA LEU A 140 -5.13 5.51 7.76
C LEU A 140 -6.38 6.33 7.39
N SER A 141 -6.89 6.15 6.17
CA SER A 141 -8.18 6.75 5.77
C SER A 141 -9.39 6.07 6.44
N VAL A 142 -9.28 4.77 6.70
CA VAL A 142 -10.30 3.92 7.34
C VAL A 142 -9.62 2.96 8.32
N PRO A 143 -10.34 2.43 9.33
CA PRO A 143 -9.74 1.55 10.33
C PRO A 143 -8.99 0.36 9.71
N GLY A 144 -7.81 0.08 10.25
CA GLY A 144 -7.02 -1.10 9.91
C GLY A 144 -7.50 -2.34 10.66
N LYS A 145 -6.77 -3.46 10.50
CA LYS A 145 -7.06 -4.69 11.26
C LYS A 145 -6.65 -4.59 12.73
N THR A 146 -5.55 -3.89 12.99
CA THR A 146 -4.93 -3.79 14.32
C THR A 146 -5.01 -2.37 14.87
N ILE A 147 -4.76 -1.38 14.01
CA ILE A 147 -4.84 0.04 14.36
C ILE A 147 -6.19 0.58 13.88
N ASN A 148 -7.05 0.96 14.82
CA ASN A 148 -8.38 1.51 14.52
C ASN A 148 -8.35 3.02 14.25
N ASP A 149 -7.34 3.72 14.79
CA ASP A 149 -7.19 5.15 14.59
C ASP A 149 -7.04 5.49 13.10
N SER A 150 -7.97 6.30 12.60
CA SER A 150 -8.10 6.62 11.19
C SER A 150 -8.84 7.94 10.98
N VAL A 151 -8.78 8.48 9.77
CA VAL A 151 -9.56 9.66 9.37
C VAL A 151 -11.04 9.44 9.67
N TYR A 152 -11.58 8.28 9.32
CA TYR A 152 -12.97 7.94 9.59
C TYR A 152 -13.34 8.10 11.08
N GLU A 153 -12.57 7.49 11.99
CA GLU A 153 -12.86 7.56 13.43
C GLU A 153 -12.73 8.98 13.98
N ARG A 154 -11.68 9.72 13.59
CA ARG A 154 -11.49 11.09 14.07
C ARG A 154 -12.53 12.06 13.51
N VAL A 155 -12.89 11.91 12.23
CA VAL A 155 -13.93 12.73 11.59
C VAL A 155 -15.32 12.46 12.16
N LYS A 156 -15.59 11.22 12.58
CA LYS A 156 -16.82 10.89 13.32
C LYS A 156 -16.92 11.66 14.64
N GLY A 157 -15.79 11.83 15.34
CA GLY A 157 -15.71 12.70 16.51
C GLY A 157 -15.85 14.19 16.21
N LEU A 158 -15.32 14.66 15.07
CA LEU A 158 -15.45 16.05 14.62
C LEU A 158 -16.88 16.42 14.20
N PHE A 159 -17.62 15.46 13.64
CA PHE A 159 -18.99 15.66 13.15
C PHE A 159 -19.98 14.68 13.80
N PRO A 160 -20.29 14.83 15.11
CA PRO A 160 -21.13 13.87 15.83
C PRO A 160 -22.59 13.81 15.32
N GLY A 161 -23.07 14.87 14.65
CA GLY A 161 -24.39 14.92 14.03
C GLY A 161 -24.45 14.32 12.62
N ALA A 162 -23.34 13.87 12.06
CA ALA A 162 -23.31 13.28 10.74
C ALA A 162 -24.00 11.91 10.71
N THR A 163 -24.80 11.67 9.67
CA THR A 163 -25.62 10.45 9.51
C THR A 163 -25.14 9.54 8.38
N GLY A 164 -24.10 9.96 7.65
CA GLY A 164 -23.55 9.24 6.50
C GLY A 164 -22.31 8.40 6.80
N PRO A 165 -21.78 7.66 5.81
CA PRO A 165 -20.52 6.91 5.92
C PRO A 165 -19.25 7.78 6.07
N LEU A 166 -19.39 9.11 6.07
CA LEU A 166 -18.31 10.10 6.15
C LEU A 166 -17.34 10.04 4.97
N CYS A 167 -16.44 9.07 4.94
CA CYS A 167 -15.40 8.96 3.91
C CYS A 167 -16.01 8.65 2.54
N VAL A 168 -15.89 9.58 1.60
CA VAL A 168 -16.37 9.40 0.22
C VAL A 168 -15.35 8.62 -0.60
N HIS A 169 -14.06 8.83 -0.37
CA HIS A 169 -12.97 8.08 -1.00
C HIS A 169 -11.85 7.87 0.00
N ARG A 170 -10.76 7.25 -0.44
CA ARG A 170 -9.61 6.94 0.43
C ARG A 170 -8.31 7.41 -0.22
N LEU A 171 -7.40 7.85 0.63
CA LEU A 171 -5.98 7.97 0.32
C LEU A 171 -5.21 6.81 0.95
N ASP A 172 -4.07 6.47 0.37
CA ASP A 172 -3.14 5.51 1.00
C ASP A 172 -2.65 6.07 2.34
N MET A 173 -2.20 5.18 3.23
CA MET A 173 -1.75 5.57 4.58
C MET A 173 -0.66 6.65 4.50
N SER A 174 0.35 6.43 3.66
CA SER A 174 1.51 7.31 3.49
C SER A 174 1.20 8.58 2.68
N THR A 175 0.14 8.61 1.89
CA THR A 175 -0.23 9.78 1.06
C THR A 175 -0.86 10.86 1.92
N SER A 176 -0.41 12.11 1.81
CA SER A 176 -1.05 13.27 2.45
C SER A 176 -2.06 13.96 1.52
N GLY A 177 -2.85 14.89 2.06
CA GLY A 177 -3.62 15.86 1.27
C GLY A 177 -5.13 15.68 1.31
N LEU A 178 -5.79 16.25 0.29
CA LEU A 178 -7.22 16.49 0.26
C LEU A 178 -8.06 15.21 0.19
N MET A 179 -9.00 15.08 1.13
CA MET A 179 -9.99 14.00 1.17
C MET A 179 -11.40 14.57 1.37
N LEU A 180 -12.39 14.00 0.68
CA LEU A 180 -13.79 14.42 0.74
C LEU A 180 -14.54 13.63 1.80
N ILE A 181 -15.25 14.37 2.66
CA ILE A 181 -16.12 13.85 3.72
C ILE A 181 -17.55 14.29 3.42
N ALA A 182 -18.51 13.36 3.44
CA ALA A 182 -19.93 13.65 3.36
C ALA A 182 -20.60 13.46 4.72
N LYS A 183 -21.30 14.49 5.21
CA LYS A 183 -21.95 14.49 6.53
C LYS A 183 -23.28 13.74 6.54
N ASP A 184 -23.88 13.52 5.38
CA ASP A 184 -25.12 12.76 5.23
C ASP A 184 -25.06 11.73 4.08
N LEU A 185 -25.95 10.74 4.14
CA LEU A 185 -26.01 9.64 3.16
C LEU A 185 -26.32 10.10 1.73
N LYS A 186 -27.23 11.07 1.53
CA LYS A 186 -27.62 11.53 0.20
C LYS A 186 -26.46 12.25 -0.49
N THR A 187 -25.71 13.05 0.26
CA THR A 187 -24.49 13.72 -0.22
C THR A 187 -23.41 12.70 -0.53
N HIS A 188 -23.21 11.69 0.32
CA HIS A 188 -22.26 10.60 0.10
C HIS A 188 -22.52 9.87 -1.22
N GLU A 189 -23.75 9.42 -1.45
CA GLU A 189 -24.13 8.70 -2.68
C GLU A 189 -23.90 9.53 -3.94
N LYS A 190 -24.25 10.83 -3.90
CA LYS A 190 -24.06 11.73 -5.04
C LYS A 190 -22.59 11.99 -5.35
N LEU A 191 -21.73 12.13 -4.34
CA LEU A 191 -20.29 12.29 -4.55
C LEU A 191 -19.64 10.97 -5.01
N GLN A 192 -20.07 9.83 -4.47
CA GLN A 192 -19.66 8.49 -4.94
C GLN A 192 -19.97 8.29 -6.42
N ARG A 193 -21.16 8.69 -6.89
CA ARG A 193 -21.51 8.67 -8.31
C ARG A 193 -20.57 9.52 -9.17
N GLN A 194 -20.12 10.67 -8.67
CA GLN A 194 -19.14 11.50 -9.39
C GLN A 194 -17.76 10.83 -9.48
N PHE A 195 -17.32 10.11 -8.44
CA PHE A 195 -16.13 9.26 -8.51
C PHE A 195 -16.28 8.13 -9.53
N LEU A 196 -17.41 7.42 -9.52
CA LEU A 196 -17.71 6.33 -10.46
C LEU A 196 -17.74 6.82 -11.91
N ASN A 197 -18.36 7.98 -12.14
CA ASN A 197 -18.48 8.61 -13.45
C ASN A 197 -17.22 9.38 -13.87
N LYS A 198 -16.15 9.38 -13.04
CA LYS A 198 -14.87 10.04 -13.29
C LYS A 198 -15.01 11.56 -13.54
N THR A 199 -16.03 12.21 -12.97
CA THR A 199 -16.26 13.66 -13.14
C THR A 199 -15.48 14.51 -12.14
N ILE A 200 -15.03 13.91 -11.03
CA ILE A 200 -14.15 14.59 -10.06
C ILE A 200 -12.74 14.68 -10.64
N LYS A 201 -12.22 15.90 -10.72
CA LYS A 201 -10.83 16.13 -11.13
C LYS A 201 -9.94 16.17 -9.90
N LYS A 202 -8.85 15.43 -9.95
CA LYS A 202 -7.84 15.34 -8.89
C LYS A 202 -6.50 15.74 -9.47
N ARG A 203 -5.72 16.54 -8.73
CA ARG A 203 -4.31 16.79 -9.01
C ARG A 203 -3.50 16.44 -7.77
N TYR A 204 -2.47 15.64 -7.97
CA TYR A 204 -1.48 15.31 -6.96
C TYR A 204 -0.16 15.97 -7.33
N VAL A 205 0.60 16.37 -6.31
CA VAL A 205 2.00 16.76 -6.46
C VAL A 205 2.88 15.66 -5.90
N ALA A 206 3.98 15.37 -6.60
CA ALA A 206 4.95 14.37 -6.17
C ALA A 206 6.39 14.78 -6.48
N ILE A 207 7.33 14.20 -5.73
CA ILE A 207 8.77 14.21 -6.05
C ILE A 207 9.15 12.78 -6.45
N LEU A 208 9.75 12.61 -7.63
CA LEU A 208 10.26 11.33 -8.11
C LEU A 208 11.78 11.27 -7.96
N ASP A 209 12.30 10.09 -7.65
CA ASP A 209 13.73 9.80 -7.72
C ASP A 209 14.10 9.40 -9.15
N GLY A 210 14.82 10.28 -9.83
CA GLY A 210 15.19 10.16 -11.24
C GLY A 210 14.71 11.34 -12.09
N GLU A 211 15.32 11.49 -13.26
CA GLU A 211 15.03 12.55 -14.23
C GLU A 211 14.15 12.02 -15.37
N LEU A 212 13.03 12.68 -15.62
CA LEU A 212 12.15 12.34 -16.74
C LEU A 212 12.56 13.09 -18.02
N SER A 213 12.64 12.36 -19.12
CA SER A 213 12.89 12.94 -20.44
C SER A 213 11.69 13.71 -21.01
N SER A 214 10.47 13.27 -20.68
CA SER A 214 9.23 13.84 -21.21
C SER A 214 8.59 14.80 -20.22
N ARG A 215 8.24 16.02 -20.66
CA ARG A 215 7.63 17.05 -19.81
C ARG A 215 6.15 16.81 -19.50
N LYS A 216 5.44 16.02 -20.31
CA LYS A 216 4.04 15.64 -20.08
C LYS A 216 3.74 14.32 -20.79
N GLY A 217 2.73 13.59 -20.31
CA GLY A 217 2.34 12.35 -20.95
C GLY A 217 1.16 11.65 -20.29
N GLU A 218 0.93 10.43 -20.77
CA GLU A 218 -0.09 9.51 -20.27
C GLU A 218 0.56 8.18 -19.90
N ILE A 219 0.10 7.59 -18.80
CA ILE A 219 0.46 6.24 -18.36
C ILE A 219 -0.83 5.42 -18.30
N ASN A 220 -0.86 4.31 -19.03
CA ASN A 220 -2.01 3.41 -19.09
C ASN A 220 -1.55 1.96 -18.87
N LEU A 221 -1.29 1.63 -17.61
CA LEU A 221 -0.86 0.29 -17.19
C LEU A 221 -1.94 -0.33 -16.31
N PRO A 222 -2.51 -1.50 -16.68
CA PRO A 222 -3.57 -2.15 -15.91
C PRO A 222 -3.03 -2.73 -14.60
N LEU A 223 -3.76 -2.53 -13.49
CA LEU A 223 -3.29 -2.84 -12.14
C LEU A 223 -4.16 -3.86 -11.42
N ARG A 224 -3.52 -4.70 -10.62
CA ARG A 224 -4.18 -5.54 -9.61
C ARG A 224 -3.35 -5.66 -8.35
N VAL A 225 -3.96 -6.18 -7.29
CA VAL A 225 -3.25 -6.56 -6.07
C VAL A 225 -2.24 -7.67 -6.35
N ASP A 226 -1.06 -7.57 -5.77
CA ASP A 226 -0.14 -8.68 -5.64
C ASP A 226 -0.59 -9.54 -4.46
N LEU A 227 -1.09 -10.74 -4.78
CA LEU A 227 -1.63 -11.67 -3.78
C LEU A 227 -0.54 -12.22 -2.84
N ASN A 228 0.72 -12.26 -3.29
CA ASN A 228 1.84 -12.78 -2.51
C ASN A 228 2.47 -11.71 -1.60
N ASN A 229 2.35 -10.43 -1.97
CA ASN A 229 3.02 -9.31 -1.30
C ASN A 229 2.06 -8.19 -0.88
N ARG A 230 0.83 -8.55 -0.47
CA ARG A 230 -0.16 -7.58 0.02
C ARG A 230 0.46 -6.64 1.07
N PRO A 231 0.28 -5.31 1.01
CA PRO A 231 -0.71 -4.59 0.21
C PRO A 231 -0.22 -4.14 -1.18
N GLN A 232 0.94 -4.60 -1.65
CA GLN A 232 1.48 -4.21 -2.96
C GLN A 232 0.51 -4.50 -4.10
N GLN A 233 0.68 -3.72 -5.16
CA GLN A 233 -0.05 -3.75 -6.42
C GLN A 233 0.97 -3.92 -7.54
N MET A 234 0.56 -4.57 -8.62
CA MET A 234 1.42 -4.89 -9.75
C MET A 234 0.70 -4.63 -11.07
N VAL A 235 1.49 -4.41 -12.12
CA VAL A 235 0.99 -4.37 -13.50
C VAL A 235 0.60 -5.78 -13.94
N CYS A 236 -0.58 -5.92 -14.53
CA CYS A 236 -1.04 -7.21 -15.03
C CYS A 236 -2.02 -7.02 -16.19
N TYR A 237 -1.63 -7.41 -17.39
CA TYR A 237 -2.47 -7.29 -18.59
C TYR A 237 -3.62 -8.31 -18.64
N GLU A 238 -3.51 -9.45 -17.95
CA GLU A 238 -4.51 -10.51 -17.99
C GLU A 238 -5.68 -10.29 -17.02
N HIS A 239 -5.39 -9.82 -15.81
CA HIS A 239 -6.38 -9.67 -14.73
C HIS A 239 -6.40 -8.28 -14.10
N GLY A 240 -5.54 -7.36 -14.57
CA GLY A 240 -5.49 -6.00 -14.08
C GLY A 240 -6.69 -5.19 -14.55
N LYS A 241 -7.15 -4.28 -13.69
CA LYS A 241 -8.15 -3.29 -14.05
C LYS A 241 -7.47 -2.12 -14.74
N GLU A 242 -8.10 -1.58 -15.77
CA GLU A 242 -7.65 -0.35 -16.44
C GLU A 242 -7.33 0.74 -15.41
N ALA A 243 -6.15 1.34 -15.57
CA ALA A 243 -5.68 2.44 -14.74
C ALA A 243 -4.97 3.47 -15.63
N LYS A 244 -5.48 4.71 -15.63
CA LYS A 244 -5.03 5.80 -16.49
C LYS A 244 -4.67 7.04 -15.67
N THR A 245 -3.48 7.57 -15.93
CA THR A 245 -2.90 8.75 -15.25
C THR A 245 -2.29 9.67 -16.30
N PHE A 246 -2.64 10.96 -16.27
CA PHE A 246 -1.86 11.98 -16.98
C PHE A 246 -0.85 12.61 -16.03
N TYR A 247 0.25 13.12 -16.58
CA TYR A 247 1.27 13.80 -15.79
C TYR A 247 1.86 15.02 -16.50
N GLU A 248 2.43 15.91 -15.71
CA GLU A 248 3.11 17.12 -16.14
C GLU A 248 4.31 17.41 -15.22
N VAL A 249 5.50 17.53 -15.79
CA VAL A 249 6.75 17.82 -15.09
C VAL A 249 6.86 19.32 -14.85
N LEU A 250 7.09 19.69 -13.59
CA LEU A 250 7.23 21.08 -13.15
C LEU A 250 8.69 21.50 -13.18
N SER A 251 9.54 20.76 -12.49
CA SER A 251 10.98 21.00 -12.41
C SER A 251 11.75 19.69 -12.32
N ILE A 252 13.03 19.75 -12.73
CA ILE A 252 13.99 18.65 -12.61
C ILE A 252 15.25 19.26 -12.00
N GLU A 253 15.60 18.82 -10.79
CA GLU A 253 16.72 19.35 -10.01
C GLU A 253 17.31 18.22 -9.17
N ASN A 254 18.64 18.15 -9.04
CA ASN A 254 19.33 17.19 -8.17
C ASN A 254 18.93 15.71 -8.40
N ASN A 255 18.80 15.28 -9.65
CA ASN A 255 18.34 13.93 -10.01
C ASN A 255 16.94 13.59 -9.45
N GLN A 256 16.11 14.61 -9.23
CA GLN A 256 14.72 14.47 -8.81
C GLN A 256 13.79 15.23 -9.73
N THR A 257 12.59 14.70 -9.94
CA THR A 257 11.57 15.31 -10.77
C THR A 257 10.37 15.71 -9.93
N LYS A 258 10.04 17.01 -9.89
CA LYS A 258 8.78 17.48 -9.33
C LYS A 258 7.69 17.42 -10.40
N ILE A 259 6.58 16.76 -10.08
CA ILE A 259 5.57 16.38 -11.07
C ILE A 259 4.15 16.57 -10.53
N TYR A 260 3.23 16.94 -11.42
CA TYR A 260 1.80 16.79 -11.21
C TYR A 260 1.29 15.49 -11.81
N PHE A 261 0.46 14.79 -11.05
CA PHE A 261 -0.33 13.65 -11.52
C PHE A 261 -1.83 13.98 -11.53
N TYR A 262 -2.49 13.58 -12.62
CA TYR A 262 -3.93 13.73 -12.83
C TYR A 262 -4.55 12.34 -13.06
N PRO A 263 -4.84 11.58 -11.98
CA PRO A 263 -5.37 10.23 -12.09
C PRO A 263 -6.85 10.25 -12.53
N ILE A 264 -7.13 9.71 -13.71
CA ILE A 264 -8.49 9.56 -14.26
C ILE A 264 -9.24 8.44 -13.53
N THR A 265 -8.57 7.31 -13.34
CA THR A 265 -9.04 6.22 -12.48
C THR A 265 -8.58 6.42 -11.03
N GLY A 266 -8.97 5.51 -10.14
CA GLY A 266 -8.58 5.53 -8.72
C GLY A 266 -8.26 4.14 -8.21
N ARG A 267 -7.28 3.46 -8.83
CA ARG A 267 -6.83 2.15 -8.34
C ARG A 267 -5.90 2.34 -7.14
N THR A 268 -5.89 1.38 -6.23
CA THR A 268 -4.96 1.34 -5.10
C THR A 268 -3.53 1.50 -5.61
N HIS A 269 -2.74 2.37 -4.97
CA HIS A 269 -1.34 2.65 -5.33
C HIS A 269 -1.10 3.04 -6.80
N GLN A 270 -2.11 3.49 -7.54
CA GLN A 270 -1.99 3.73 -8.98
C GLN A 270 -0.81 4.62 -9.36
N LEU A 271 -0.70 5.79 -8.71
CA LEU A 271 0.36 6.76 -8.99
C LEU A 271 1.74 6.21 -8.63
N ARG A 272 1.82 5.48 -7.51
CA ARG A 272 3.05 4.87 -7.00
C ARG A 272 3.59 3.82 -7.98
N VAL A 273 2.73 2.91 -8.45
CA VAL A 273 3.10 1.88 -9.44
C VAL A 273 3.42 2.52 -10.80
N HIS A 274 2.59 3.44 -11.28
CA HIS A 274 2.82 4.12 -12.56
C HIS A 274 4.15 4.89 -12.58
N ALA A 275 4.54 5.50 -11.46
CA ALA A 275 5.83 6.16 -11.32
C ALA A 275 6.99 5.14 -11.33
N ALA A 276 6.90 4.10 -10.50
CA ALA A 276 8.01 3.17 -10.27
C ALA A 276 8.22 2.12 -11.38
N HIS A 277 7.17 1.73 -12.10
CA HIS A 277 7.25 0.61 -13.05
C HIS A 277 8.14 0.95 -14.26
N PRO A 278 8.94 0.00 -14.80
CA PRO A 278 9.80 0.23 -15.96
C PRO A 278 9.06 0.67 -17.23
N GLU A 279 7.85 0.14 -17.46
CA GLU A 279 6.97 0.56 -18.58
C GLU A 279 6.17 1.85 -18.27
N GLY A 280 6.29 2.37 -17.05
CA GLY A 280 5.68 3.63 -16.61
C GLY A 280 6.66 4.78 -16.75
N LEU A 281 6.98 5.44 -15.63
CA LEU A 281 8.01 6.47 -15.61
C LEU A 281 9.40 5.94 -15.26
N ASN A 282 9.50 4.71 -14.75
CA ASN A 282 10.74 4.12 -14.24
C ASN A 282 11.47 5.04 -13.22
N ALA A 283 10.71 5.84 -12.49
CA ALA A 283 11.18 6.83 -11.53
C ALA A 283 10.22 6.81 -10.32
N PRO A 284 10.51 6.01 -9.29
CA PRO A 284 9.61 5.86 -8.15
C PRO A 284 9.46 7.18 -7.38
N ILE A 285 8.35 7.31 -6.66
CA ILE A 285 8.13 8.47 -5.79
C ILE A 285 9.14 8.42 -4.64
N LYS A 286 9.75 9.56 -4.33
CA LYS A 286 10.68 9.73 -3.21
C LYS A 286 10.01 9.28 -1.91
N GLY A 287 10.71 8.45 -1.15
CA GLY A 287 10.23 7.92 0.13
C GLY A 287 9.15 6.86 0.02
N ASP A 288 8.89 6.32 -1.17
CA ASP A 288 7.98 5.19 -1.36
C ASP A 288 8.61 3.89 -0.83
N ASP A 289 8.09 3.41 0.30
CA ASP A 289 8.53 2.23 1.01
C ASP A 289 8.20 0.89 0.32
N LEU A 290 7.27 0.89 -0.65
CA LEU A 290 6.83 -0.32 -1.34
C LEU A 290 7.46 -0.46 -2.72
N TYR A 291 7.65 0.65 -3.43
CA TYR A 291 8.07 0.66 -4.84
C TYR A 291 9.34 1.46 -5.10
N GLY A 292 9.83 2.19 -4.09
CA GLY A 292 10.94 3.10 -4.18
C GLY A 292 12.00 2.81 -3.13
N GLU A 293 12.56 3.89 -2.59
CA GLU A 293 13.45 3.84 -1.44
C GLU A 293 12.80 4.59 -0.29
N ARG A 294 12.79 3.98 0.90
CA ARG A 294 12.17 4.58 2.08
C ARG A 294 12.95 5.83 2.50
N ALA A 295 12.20 6.88 2.85
CA ALA A 295 12.74 8.11 3.42
C ALA A 295 11.91 8.50 4.67
N ASP A 296 11.95 9.77 5.04
CA ASP A 296 11.17 10.35 6.14
C ASP A 296 9.65 10.29 5.90
N ARG A 297 9.22 10.39 4.64
CA ARG A 297 7.81 10.24 4.23
C ARG A 297 7.70 9.92 2.74
N LEU A 298 6.52 9.48 2.32
CA LEU A 298 6.15 9.48 0.90
C LEU A 298 5.91 10.91 0.42
N TYR A 299 6.66 11.34 -0.60
CA TYR A 299 6.50 12.65 -1.25
C TYR A 299 5.40 12.58 -2.32
N LEU A 300 4.19 12.24 -1.90
CA LEU A 300 2.96 12.27 -2.69
C LEU A 300 1.85 12.94 -1.90
N GLN A 301 1.25 13.98 -2.48
CA GLN A 301 0.18 14.73 -1.85
C GLN A 301 -0.99 14.97 -2.81
N ALA A 302 -2.22 14.67 -2.35
CA ALA A 302 -3.45 15.11 -3.01
C ALA A 302 -3.60 16.62 -2.83
N GLN A 303 -3.13 17.40 -3.79
CA GLN A 303 -3.00 18.86 -3.65
C GLN A 303 -4.27 19.61 -4.02
N ARG A 304 -4.99 19.16 -5.04
CA ARG A 304 -6.21 19.83 -5.55
C ARG A 304 -7.31 18.83 -5.86
N ILE A 305 -8.54 19.18 -5.49
CA ILE A 305 -9.75 18.45 -5.85
C ILE A 305 -10.83 19.40 -6.36
N GLU A 306 -11.49 19.00 -7.45
CA GLU A 306 -12.58 19.74 -8.06
C GLU A 306 -13.76 18.79 -8.28
N PHE A 307 -14.93 19.19 -7.79
CA PHE A 307 -16.15 18.39 -7.81
C PHE A 307 -17.40 19.27 -7.90
N PHE A 308 -18.51 18.68 -8.32
CA PHE A 308 -19.79 19.39 -8.36
C PHE A 308 -20.52 19.23 -7.03
N HIS A 309 -20.87 20.33 -6.38
CA HIS A 309 -21.53 20.31 -5.08
C HIS A 309 -22.95 19.69 -5.18
N PRO A 310 -23.25 18.58 -4.47
CA PRO A 310 -24.49 17.83 -4.65
C PRO A 310 -25.79 18.62 -4.36
N VAL A 311 -25.71 19.57 -3.42
CA VAL A 311 -26.83 20.44 -2.99
C VAL A 311 -26.80 21.81 -3.66
N ARG A 312 -25.74 22.60 -3.44
CA ARG A 312 -25.54 23.96 -4.02
C ARG A 312 -25.53 24.05 -5.55
N LYS A 313 -25.33 22.94 -6.27
CA LYS A 313 -25.32 22.87 -7.75
C LYS A 313 -24.26 23.75 -8.43
N GLU A 314 -23.09 23.88 -7.80
CA GLU A 314 -21.96 24.62 -8.35
C GLU A 314 -20.67 23.80 -8.25
N THR A 315 -19.66 24.17 -9.04
CA THR A 315 -18.33 23.54 -8.97
C THR A 315 -17.56 24.11 -7.79
N ILE A 316 -17.05 23.22 -6.93
CA ILE A 316 -16.15 23.56 -5.83
C ILE A 316 -14.75 23.12 -6.21
N VAL A 317 -13.79 24.03 -6.03
CA VAL A 317 -12.36 23.77 -6.17
C VAL A 317 -11.71 24.02 -4.82
N VAL A 318 -11.01 23.01 -4.30
CA VAL A 318 -10.20 23.14 -3.08
C VAL A 318 -8.76 22.76 -3.42
N GLU A 319 -7.84 23.58 -2.95
CA GLU A 319 -6.40 23.45 -3.17
C GLU A 319 -5.67 23.72 -1.85
N ASP A 320 -4.68 22.88 -1.53
CA ASP A 320 -3.76 23.12 -0.42
C ASP A 320 -2.38 23.46 -0.97
N GLU A 321 -2.05 24.75 -0.91
CA GLU A 321 -0.77 25.30 -1.40
C GLU A 321 0.44 24.82 -0.58
N LYS A 322 0.22 24.34 0.65
CA LYS A 322 1.30 23.80 1.48
C LYS A 322 1.73 22.45 0.94
N GLU A 323 2.86 22.42 0.26
CA GLU A 323 3.57 21.19 -0.09
C GLU A 323 4.35 20.63 1.10
N PHE A 324 4.76 19.36 0.96
CA PHE A 324 5.47 18.48 1.90
C PHE A 324 5.85 19.07 3.26
#